data_AF-A0A6G1IDD8-F1
#
_entry.id   AF-A0A6G1IDD8-F1
#
_cell.length_a   1.000
_cell.length_b   1.000
_cell.length_c   1.000
_cell.angle_alpha   90.00
_cell.angle_beta   90.00
_cell.angle_gamma   90.00
#
_symmetry.space_group_name_H-M   'P 1'
#
loop_
_entity.id
_entity.type
_entity.pdbx_description
1 polymer ?
#
loop_
_entity_poly.entity_id
_entity_poly.type
_entity_poly.pdbx_seq_one_letter_code
_entity_poly.pdbx_strand_id
1 'polypeptide(L)'
;MASPALPDLPHYGGFSRFELELEFVQCLANPVYLNYLAVQKMFDKPEFVAYLGYLQYFKEPKYSKYLHHPGPTLRALELLQQEKFREDILSPNLMNVMIVEGIKNAVPEN
;
A
#
# COMPACT_ATOMS: atom_id res chain seq x y z
N MET A 1 31.26 3.92 18.59
CA MET A 1 30.06 3.20 19.05
C MET A 1 29.45 2.54 17.82
N ALA A 2 29.77 1.28 17.56
CA ALA A 2 29.20 0.55 16.43
C ALA A 2 27.74 0.18 16.77
N SER A 3 26.79 0.56 15.92
CA SER A 3 25.43 0.02 16.01
C SER A 3 25.51 -1.51 15.96
N PRO A 4 24.79 -2.23 16.85
CA PRO A 4 24.74 -3.68 16.75
C PRO A 4 24.10 -4.01 15.39
N ALA A 5 24.88 -4.66 14.53
CA ALA A 5 24.39 -5.18 13.26
C ALA A 5 23.21 -6.10 13.57
N LEU A 6 22.01 -5.69 13.15
CA LEU A 6 20.84 -6.55 13.17
C LEU A 6 21.19 -7.81 12.35
N PRO A 7 20.86 -9.01 12.84
CA PRO A 7 21.27 -10.27 12.22
C PRO A 7 20.85 -10.31 10.75
N ASP A 8 21.72 -10.87 9.89
CA ASP A 8 21.63 -11.03 8.43
C ASP A 8 20.17 -11.21 7.94
N LEU A 9 19.46 -10.09 7.80
CA LEU A 9 18.20 -10.07 7.08
C LEU A 9 18.56 -10.38 5.63
N PRO A 10 17.90 -11.35 4.98
CA PRO A 10 18.16 -11.63 3.58
C PRO A 10 17.93 -10.34 2.79
N HIS A 11 19.00 -9.84 2.19
CA HIS A 11 18.96 -8.68 1.31
C HIS A 11 18.57 -9.17 -0.09
N TYR A 12 17.44 -8.73 -0.59
CA TYR A 12 16.98 -9.06 -1.94
C TYR A 12 17.46 -7.96 -2.88
N GLY A 13 18.48 -8.25 -3.69
CA GLY A 13 19.04 -7.26 -4.61
C GLY A 13 19.65 -6.03 -3.91
N GLY A 14 20.09 -6.17 -2.66
CA GLY A 14 20.65 -5.08 -1.85
C GLY A 14 19.66 -4.34 -0.96
N PHE A 15 18.36 -4.64 -1.07
CA PHE A 15 17.33 -4.04 -0.23
C PHE A 15 16.91 -4.95 0.91
N SER A 16 16.69 -4.34 2.07
CA SER A 16 16.07 -5.01 3.20
C SER A 16 14.59 -5.30 2.91
N ARG A 17 14.02 -6.29 3.61
CA ARG A 17 12.59 -6.57 3.55
C ARG A 17 11.74 -5.33 3.85
N PHE A 18 12.16 -4.52 4.82
CA PHE A 18 11.44 -3.31 5.20
C PHE A 18 11.36 -2.30 4.05
N GLU A 19 12.47 -2.07 3.33
CA GLU A 19 12.49 -1.14 2.19
C GLU A 19 11.56 -1.61 1.06
N LEU A 20 11.58 -2.92 0.76
CA LEU A 20 10.68 -3.49 -0.24
C LEU A 20 9.21 -3.40 0.17
N GLU A 21 8.91 -3.67 1.44
CA GLU A 21 7.56 -3.51 1.98
C GLU A 21 7.10 -2.06 1.95
N LEU A 22 7.99 -1.13 2.29
CA LEU A 22 7.73 0.30 2.29
C LEU A 22 7.42 0.80 0.86
N GLU A 23 8.22 0.45 -0.13
CA GLU A 23 7.96 0.79 -1.54
C GLU A 23 6.64 0.19 -2.02
N PHE A 24 6.41 -1.09 -1.73
CA PHE A 24 5.18 -1.79 -2.10
C PHE A 24 3.95 -1.11 -1.50
N VAL A 25 3.97 -0.81 -0.19
CA VAL A 25 2.86 -0.16 0.51
C VAL A 25 2.60 1.23 -0.07
N GLN A 26 3.64 1.99 -0.41
CA GLN A 26 3.46 3.30 -1.04
C GLN A 26 2.82 3.21 -2.43
N CYS A 27 3.12 2.18 -3.21
CA CYS A 27 2.47 1.93 -4.50
C CYS A 27 0.96 1.68 -4.39
N LEU A 28 0.46 1.21 -3.24
CA LEU A 28 -0.99 1.00 -3.02
C LEU A 28 -1.80 2.31 -3.02
N ALA A 29 -1.15 3.46 -2.86
CA ALA A 29 -1.82 4.76 -3.00
C ALA A 29 -2.23 5.06 -4.46
N ASN A 30 -1.67 4.36 -5.44
CA ASN A 30 -1.98 4.56 -6.85
C ASN A 30 -3.19 3.70 -7.29
N PRO A 31 -4.33 4.31 -7.66
CA PRO A 31 -5.52 3.57 -8.08
C PRO A 31 -5.29 2.67 -9.31
N VAL A 32 -4.41 3.08 -10.23
CA VAL A 32 -4.07 2.27 -11.42
C VAL A 32 -3.32 1.01 -11.01
N TYR A 33 -2.44 1.10 -10.02
CA TYR A 33 -1.73 -0.06 -9.51
C TYR A 33 -2.65 -1.02 -8.75
N LEU A 34 -3.59 -0.48 -7.96
CA LEU A 34 -4.63 -1.30 -7.31
C LEU A 34 -5.49 -2.05 -8.34
N ASN A 35 -5.92 -1.36 -9.41
CA ASN A 35 -6.68 -2.00 -10.48
C ASN A 35 -5.85 -3.08 -11.19
N TYR A 36 -4.57 -2.82 -11.46
CA TYR A 36 -3.66 -3.82 -12.02
C TYR A 36 -3.61 -5.09 -11.15
N LEU A 37 -3.44 -4.95 -9.83
CA LEU A 37 -3.46 -6.09 -8.90
C LEU A 37 -4.81 -6.84 -8.91
N ALA A 38 -5.92 -6.10 -9.03
CA ALA A 38 -7.26 -6.69 -9.12
C ALA A 38 -7.44 -7.50 -10.40
N VAL A 39 -7.04 -6.97 -11.55
CA VAL A 39 -7.11 -7.66 -12.85
C VAL A 39 -6.27 -8.94 -12.84
N GLN A 40 -5.14 -8.95 -12.13
CA GLN A 40 -4.29 -10.14 -11.95
C GLN A 40 -4.85 -11.13 -10.91
N LYS A 41 -6.06 -10.90 -10.37
CA LYS A 41 -6.69 -11.74 -9.34
C LYS A 41 -5.82 -11.94 -8.10
N MET A 42 -5.00 -10.94 -7.76
CA MET A 42 -4.15 -11.02 -6.58
C MET A 42 -4.98 -10.95 -5.29
N PHE A 43 -6.06 -10.18 -5.33
CA PHE A 43 -6.98 -10.01 -4.20
C PHE A 43 -7.89 -11.22 -3.92
N ASP A 44 -7.98 -12.16 -4.85
CA ASP A 44 -8.70 -13.43 -4.68
C ASP A 44 -7.86 -14.44 -3.88
N LYS A 45 -6.54 -14.21 -3.75
CA LYS A 45 -5.61 -15.10 -3.07
C LYS A 45 -5.61 -14.80 -1.57
N PRO A 46 -6.04 -15.75 -0.71
CA PRO A 46 -6.12 -15.50 0.74
C PRO A 46 -4.75 -15.20 1.36
N GLU A 47 -3.67 -15.76 0.83
CA GLU A 47 -2.30 -15.50 1.30
C GLU A 47 -1.90 -14.04 1.04
N PHE A 48 -2.33 -13.47 -0.09
CA PHE A 48 -2.04 -12.08 -0.43
C PHE A 48 -2.86 -11.11 0.44
N VAL A 49 -4.13 -11.42 0.69
CA VAL A 49 -4.97 -10.64 1.61
C VAL A 49 -4.40 -10.68 3.04
N ALA A 50 -3.95 -11.85 3.50
CA ALA A 50 -3.26 -11.98 4.78
C ALA A 50 -1.96 -11.17 4.84
N TYR A 51 -1.21 -11.11 3.74
CA TYR A 51 -0.02 -10.28 3.65
C TYR A 51 -0.33 -8.77 3.73
N LEU A 52 -1.39 -8.31 3.06
CA LEU A 52 -1.89 -6.94 3.22
C LEU A 52 -2.33 -6.66 4.67
N GLY A 53 -2.91 -7.66 5.35
CA GLY A 53 -3.23 -7.58 6.76
C GLY A 53 -1.99 -7.44 7.64
N TYR A 54 -0.93 -8.21 7.36
CA TYR A 54 0.36 -8.06 8.02
C TYR A 54 0.95 -6.65 7.82
N LEU A 55 0.89 -6.09 6.60
CA LEU A 55 1.43 -4.76 6.30
C LEU A 55 0.71 -3.62 7.03
N GLN A 56 -0.42 -3.86 7.71
CA GLN A 56 -1.09 -2.84 8.54
C GLN A 56 -0.21 -2.29 9.66
N TYR A 57 0.91 -2.96 10.00
CA TYR A 57 1.89 -2.42 10.94
C TYR A 57 2.42 -1.03 10.53
N PHE A 58 2.41 -0.68 9.23
CA PHE A 58 2.79 0.66 8.76
C PHE A 58 1.90 1.79 9.31
N LYS A 59 0.73 1.48 9.90
CA LYS A 59 -0.11 2.44 10.60
C LYS A 59 0.54 2.98 11.89
N GLU A 60 1.45 2.23 12.51
CA GLU A 60 2.08 2.68 13.76
C GLU A 60 3.02 3.88 13.50
N PRO A 61 3.04 4.91 14.37
CA PRO A 61 3.84 6.13 14.17
C PRO A 61 5.33 5.89 13.92
N LYS A 62 5.89 4.81 14.48
CA LYS A 62 7.30 4.44 14.28
C LYS A 62 7.61 4.06 12.82
N TYR A 63 6.62 3.64 12.04
CA TYR A 63 6.77 3.24 10.63
C TYR A 63 6.14 4.23 9.67
N SER A 64 4.97 4.79 10.00
CA SER A 64 4.24 5.71 9.10
C SER A 64 5.03 6.96 8.74
N LYS A 65 5.97 7.38 9.60
CA LYS A 65 6.90 8.49 9.33
C LYS A 65 7.79 8.31 8.09
N TYR A 66 7.94 7.08 7.60
CA TYR A 66 8.70 6.77 6.39
C TYR A 66 7.86 6.83 5.11
N LEU A 67 6.54 6.98 5.22
CA LEU A 67 5.64 7.09 4.06
C LEU A 67 5.66 8.52 3.50
N HIS A 68 5.80 8.67 2.18
CA HIS A 68 5.68 9.97 1.50
C HIS A 68 4.28 10.57 1.61
N HIS A 69 3.26 9.73 1.45
CA HIS A 69 1.84 10.13 1.47
C HIS A 69 1.04 9.22 2.41
N PRO A 70 1.22 9.36 3.75
CA PRO A 70 0.67 8.42 4.71
C PRO A 70 -0.86 8.32 4.64
N GLY A 71 -1.58 9.42 4.42
CA GLY A 71 -3.05 9.41 4.34
C GLY A 71 -3.58 8.48 3.24
N PRO A 72 -3.30 8.77 1.95
CA PRO A 72 -3.74 7.92 0.84
C PRO A 72 -3.26 6.47 0.94
N THR A 73 -1.99 6.26 1.31
CA THR A 73 -1.40 4.93 1.44
C THR A 73 -2.10 4.09 2.52
N LEU A 74 -2.26 4.63 3.72
CA LEU A 74 -2.88 3.90 4.83
C LEU A 74 -4.39 3.69 4.59
N ARG A 75 -5.07 4.66 3.96
CA ARG A 75 -6.47 4.51 3.56
C ARG A 75 -6.64 3.37 2.56
N ALA A 76 -5.80 3.29 1.53
CA ALA A 76 -5.84 2.20 0.57
C ALA A 76 -5.63 0.84 1.24
N LEU A 77 -4.61 0.73 2.11
CA LEU A 77 -4.29 -0.50 2.82
C LEU A 77 -5.43 -0.96 3.74
N GLU A 78 -6.15 -0.02 4.37
CA GLU A 78 -7.36 -0.29 5.15
C GLU A 78 -8.54 -0.76 4.30
N LEU A 79 -8.83 -0.05 3.21
CA LEU A 79 -9.92 -0.42 2.29
C LEU A 79 -9.70 -1.81 1.70
N LEU A 80 -8.47 -2.19 1.37
CA LEU A 80 -8.13 -3.52 0.86
C LEU A 80 -8.42 -4.67 1.83
N GLN A 81 -8.62 -4.40 3.13
CA GLN A 81 -9.08 -5.44 4.06
C GLN A 81 -10.57 -5.76 3.89
N GLN A 82 -11.34 -4.84 3.28
CA GLN A 82 -12.75 -5.02 3.00
C GLN A 82 -12.92 -5.79 1.70
N GLU A 83 -13.54 -6.97 1.78
CA GLU A 83 -13.82 -7.82 0.61
C GLU A 83 -14.58 -7.07 -0.49
N LYS A 84 -15.62 -6.35 -0.10
CA LYS A 84 -16.41 -5.51 -1.01
C LYS A 84 -15.54 -4.54 -1.83
N PHE A 85 -14.56 -3.90 -1.20
CA PHE A 85 -13.67 -2.98 -1.91
C PHE A 85 -12.76 -3.71 -2.90
N ARG A 86 -12.29 -4.91 -2.54
CA ARG A 86 -11.47 -5.76 -3.43
C ARG A 86 -12.24 -6.19 -4.69
N GLU A 87 -13.55 -6.39 -4.57
CA GLU A 87 -14.43 -6.66 -5.71
C GLU A 87 -14.68 -5.38 -6.53
N ASP A 88 -15.03 -4.28 -5.87
CA ASP A 88 -15.43 -3.04 -6.53
C ASP A 88 -14.26 -2.38 -7.28
N ILE A 89 -13.00 -2.53 -6.84
CA ILE A 89 -11.82 -1.90 -7.47
C ILE A 89 -11.49 -2.46 -8.86
N LEU A 90 -12.07 -3.61 -9.23
CA LEU A 90 -12.02 -4.14 -10.59
C LEU A 90 -12.77 -3.23 -11.57
N SER A 91 -13.76 -2.48 -11.08
CA SER A 91 -14.57 -1.56 -11.87
C SER A 91 -13.75 -0.33 -12.32
N PRO A 92 -13.70 -0.04 -13.64
CA PRO A 92 -13.07 1.18 -14.16
C PRO A 92 -13.69 2.45 -13.56
N ASN A 93 -14.97 2.42 -13.19
CA ASN A 93 -15.65 3.57 -12.60
C ASN A 93 -15.08 3.92 -11.22
N LEU A 94 -14.85 2.92 -10.35
CA LEU A 94 -14.30 3.19 -9.02
C LEU A 94 -12.87 3.71 -9.13
N MET A 95 -12.06 3.13 -10.02
CA MET A 95 -10.71 3.64 -10.29
C MET A 95 -10.73 5.11 -10.71
N ASN A 96 -11.61 5.49 -11.64
CA ASN A 96 -11.74 6.88 -12.09
C ASN A 96 -12.15 7.82 -10.95
N VAL A 97 -13.07 7.39 -10.08
CA VAL A 97 -13.47 8.16 -8.89
C VAL A 97 -12.27 8.39 -7.97
N MET A 98 -11.49 7.35 -7.68
CA MET A 98 -10.31 7.46 -6.83
C MET A 98 -9.24 8.39 -7.42
N ILE A 99 -9.06 8.39 -8.75
CA ILE A 99 -8.16 9.32 -9.44
C ILE A 99 -8.65 10.76 -9.26
N VAL A 100 -9.94 11.02 -9.51
CA VAL A 100 -10.53 12.36 -9.38
C VAL A 100 -10.47 12.85 -7.93
N GLU A 101 -10.80 12.01 -6.96
CA GLU A 101 -10.67 12.33 -5.53
C GLU A 101 -9.21 12.61 -5.14
N GLY A 102 -8.27 11.81 -5.65
CA GLY A 102 -6.84 12.01 -5.43
C GLY A 102 -6.37 13.37 -5.95
N ILE A 103 -6.80 13.76 -7.15
CA ILE A 103 -6.47 15.07 -7.75
C ILE A 103 -7.09 16.20 -6.92
N LYS A 104 -8.37 16.10 -6.53
CA LYS A 104 -9.04 17.13 -5.71
C LYS A 104 -8.33 17.37 -4.38
N ASN A 105 -7.93 16.31 -3.69
CA ASN A 105 -7.25 16.42 -2.40
C ASN A 105 -5.80 16.93 -2.53
N ALA A 106 -5.19 16.89 -3.72
CA ALA A 106 -3.84 17.39 -3.98
C ALA A 106 -3.80 18.88 -4.35
N VAL A 107 -4.92 19.47 -4.77
CA VAL A 107 -5.04 20.89 -5.07
C VAL A 107 -5.50 21.62 -3.81
N PRO A 108 -4.70 22.57 -3.25
CA PRO A 108 -5.16 23.37 -2.12
C PRO A 108 -6.36 24.22 -2.54
N GLU A 109 -7.39 24.31 -1.68
CA GLU A 109 -8.50 25.23 -1.93
C GLU A 109 -7.97 26.67 -1.90
N ASN A 110 -8.20 27.40 -3.00
CA ASN A 110 -7.80 28.80 -3.18
C ASN A 110 -8.57 29.75 -2.29
#